data_AF-A0AAN4ZJJ3-F1
#
_entry.id   AF-A0AAN4ZJJ3-F1
#
_cell.length_a   1.000
_cell.length_b   1.000
_cell.length_c   1.000
_cell.angle_alpha   90.00
_cell.angle_beta   90.00
_cell.angle_gamma   90.00
#
_symmetry.space_group_name_H-M   'P 1'
#
loop_
_entity.id
_entity.type
_entity.pdbx_description
1 polymer ?
#
loop_
_entity_poly.entity_id
_entity_poly.type
_entity_poly.pdbx_seq_one_letter_code
_entity_poly.pdbx_strand_id
1 'polypeptide(L)'
;MECDWTITCVSTTIPPTTKPTTAATTKPATTTAPTCPPDGVWSEWVTTGTCPTTCGAYSTLPRKRTCTTLCGNCPCKCVSEDVGPCGLALCSFPNKTCKAPYVKSINGTT
;
A
#
# COMPACT_ATOMS: atom_id res chain seq x y z
N MET A 1 10.37 -1.03 -17.76
CA MET A 1 9.88 -1.41 -16.41
C MET A 1 8.54 -0.73 -16.31
N GLU A 2 7.59 -1.31 -17.03
CA GLU A 2 6.36 -0.67 -17.44
C GLU A 2 5.36 -0.86 -16.29
N CYS A 3 4.82 0.23 -15.77
CA CYS A 3 3.66 0.15 -14.91
C CYS A 3 2.46 -0.06 -15.84
N ASP A 4 2.18 -1.32 -16.20
CA ASP A 4 0.99 -1.66 -16.98
C ASP A 4 -0.25 -1.09 -16.28
N TRP A 5 -0.94 -0.23 -17.03
CA TRP A 5 -1.98 0.71 -16.60
C TRP A 5 -3.32 0.04 -16.31
N THR A 6 -3.36 -1.28 -16.18
CA THR A 6 -4.59 -2.09 -16.14
C THR A 6 -4.96 -2.52 -14.73
N ILE A 7 -4.77 -1.66 -13.73
CA ILE A 7 -5.50 -1.81 -12.47
C ILE A 7 -6.95 -1.40 -12.74
N THR A 8 -7.76 -2.36 -13.18
CA THR A 8 -9.21 -2.22 -13.18
C THR A 8 -9.64 -2.01 -11.74
N CYS A 9 -10.42 -0.93 -11.51
CA CYS A 9 -11.13 -0.76 -10.26
C CYS A 9 -12.07 -1.95 -10.10
N VAL A 10 -11.63 -3.00 -9.40
CA VAL A 10 -12.53 -4.07 -9.00
C VAL A 10 -13.33 -3.48 -7.85
N SER A 11 -14.47 -2.88 -8.18
CA SER A 11 -15.54 -2.72 -7.21
C SER A 11 -15.89 -4.12 -6.74
N THR A 12 -15.32 -4.55 -5.62
CA THR A 12 -15.83 -5.70 -4.90
C THR A 12 -17.23 -5.30 -4.46
N THR A 13 -18.22 -5.66 -5.27
CA THR A 13 -19.62 -5.66 -4.87
C THR A 13 -19.73 -6.59 -3.68
N ILE A 14 -19.61 -6.03 -2.48
CA ILE A 14 -20.11 -6.65 -1.28
C ILE A 14 -21.60 -6.91 -1.55
N PRO A 15 -22.12 -8.14 -1.32
CA PRO A 15 -23.54 -8.42 -1.51
C PRO A 15 -24.39 -7.43 -0.69
N PRO A 16 -25.46 -6.86 -1.26
CA PRO A 16 -26.22 -5.79 -0.63
C PRO A 16 -27.04 -6.34 0.53
N THR A 17 -26.68 -6.02 1.76
CA THR A 17 -27.63 -6.04 2.88
C THR A 17 -28.47 -4.77 2.82
N THR A 18 -29.75 -5.00 2.53
CA THR A 18 -30.83 -4.03 2.42
C THR A 18 -31.05 -3.23 3.70
N LYS A 19 -31.05 -1.89 3.60
CA LYS A 19 -32.13 -1.04 4.13
C LYS A 19 -32.08 0.39 3.55
N PRO A 20 -33.23 1.00 3.16
CA PRO A 20 -33.28 2.25 2.38
C PRO A 20 -33.37 3.49 3.29
N THR A 21 -32.95 4.68 2.81
CA THR A 21 -33.55 5.99 3.15
C THR A 21 -33.09 7.09 2.16
N THR A 22 -34.07 7.59 1.41
CA THR A 22 -34.34 8.96 0.93
C THR A 22 -33.32 9.71 0.05
N ALA A 23 -33.77 9.96 -1.19
CA ALA A 23 -33.22 10.95 -2.10
C ALA A 23 -33.36 12.38 -1.54
N ALA A 24 -32.26 13.14 -1.55
CA ALA A 24 -32.27 14.58 -1.34
C ALA A 24 -31.63 15.28 -2.55
N THR A 25 -32.43 16.04 -3.28
CA THR A 25 -32.04 16.89 -4.38
C THR A 25 -31.76 18.29 -3.85
N THR A 26 -30.51 18.77 -3.78
CA THR A 26 -30.22 20.22 -3.91
C THR A 26 -28.74 20.56 -4.19
N LYS A 27 -28.59 21.50 -5.14
CA LYS A 27 -27.50 22.48 -5.35
C LYS A 27 -26.24 22.02 -6.10
N PRO A 28 -25.87 22.66 -7.23
CA PRO A 28 -24.51 22.59 -7.75
C PRO A 28 -23.62 23.35 -6.76
N ALA A 29 -22.99 22.61 -5.86
CA ALA A 29 -21.80 23.08 -5.18
C ALA A 29 -20.67 23.01 -6.21
N THR A 30 -20.10 24.17 -6.54
CA THR A 30 -18.79 24.27 -7.17
C THR A 30 -17.79 23.73 -6.15
N THR A 31 -17.72 22.42 -6.01
CA THR A 31 -16.80 21.74 -5.12
C THR A 31 -15.48 21.67 -5.86
N THR A 32 -14.52 22.50 -5.46
CA THR A 32 -13.10 22.30 -5.79
C THR A 32 -12.80 20.85 -5.45
N ALA A 33 -12.65 19.99 -6.46
CA ALA A 33 -12.44 18.57 -6.24
C ALA A 33 -11.22 18.42 -5.33
N PRO A 34 -11.27 17.58 -4.28
CA PRO A 34 -10.09 17.34 -3.45
C PRO A 34 -8.99 16.86 -4.39
N THR A 35 -7.92 17.63 -4.51
CA THR A 35 -6.77 17.32 -5.35
C THR A 35 -6.07 16.14 -4.70
N CYS A 36 -6.45 14.94 -5.11
CA CYS A 36 -5.84 13.72 -4.62
C CYS A 36 -4.41 13.56 -5.17
N PRO A 37 -3.54 12.83 -4.46
CA PRO A 37 -2.24 12.47 -5.00
C PRO A 37 -2.41 11.71 -6.34
N PRO A 38 -1.57 12.01 -7.34
CA PRO A 38 -1.73 11.52 -8.71
C PRO A 38 -1.65 9.99 -8.87
N ASP A 39 -1.23 9.26 -7.83
CA ASP A 39 -1.10 7.79 -7.83
C ASP A 39 -1.95 7.11 -6.75
N GLY A 40 -3.00 7.79 -6.29
CA GLY A 40 -3.87 7.30 -5.23
C GLY A 40 -3.13 7.09 -3.91
N VAL A 41 -3.81 6.49 -2.95
CA VAL A 41 -3.21 6.08 -1.67
C VAL A 41 -3.13 4.56 -1.64
N TRP A 42 -1.95 4.05 -1.34
CA TRP A 42 -1.68 2.63 -1.14
C TRP A 42 -1.60 2.30 0.34
N SER A 43 -2.02 1.09 0.72
CA SER A 43 -1.68 0.54 2.02
C SER A 43 -0.17 0.31 2.15
N GLU A 44 0.29 0.07 3.38
CA GLU A 44 1.61 -0.51 3.58
C GLU A 44 1.72 -1.86 2.87
N TRP A 45 2.96 -2.22 2.52
CA TRP A 45 3.27 -3.50 1.92
C TRP A 45 3.28 -4.60 2.98
N VAL A 46 2.62 -5.71 2.68
CA VAL A 46 2.55 -6.88 3.54
C VAL A 46 3.20 -8.07 2.85
N THR A 47 4.24 -8.64 3.45
CA THR A 47 4.90 -9.85 2.92
C THR A 47 3.99 -11.07 3.07
N THR A 48 3.93 -11.90 2.04
CA THR A 48 3.17 -13.15 2.05
C THR A 48 4.08 -14.33 2.37
N GLY A 49 3.81 -15.01 3.49
CA GLY A 49 4.56 -16.19 3.95
C GLY A 49 5.56 -15.90 5.07
N THR A 50 6.29 -16.93 5.48
CA THR A 50 7.27 -16.86 6.57
C THR A 50 8.63 -16.47 6.03
N CYS A 51 9.21 -15.40 6.57
CA CYS A 51 10.55 -14.98 6.16
C CYS A 51 11.61 -15.98 6.66
N PRO A 52 12.51 -16.48 5.79
CA PRO A 52 13.59 -17.38 6.21
C PRO A 52 14.54 -16.74 7.22
N THR A 53 14.75 -15.42 7.12
CA THR A 53 15.59 -14.64 8.02
C THR A 53 14.74 -13.71 8.88
N THR A 54 14.99 -13.65 10.17
CA THR A 54 14.23 -12.77 11.07
C THR A 54 14.84 -11.36 11.18
N CYS A 55 16.08 -11.17 10.74
CA CYS A 55 16.79 -9.90 10.84
C CYS A 55 17.56 -9.55 9.57
N GLY A 56 17.91 -8.27 9.45
CA GLY A 56 18.87 -7.72 8.52
C GLY A 56 18.41 -7.63 7.06
N ALA A 57 17.14 -7.89 6.74
CA ALA A 57 16.63 -7.81 5.37
C ALA A 57 17.41 -8.70 4.37
N TYR A 58 17.89 -9.87 4.83
CA TYR A 58 18.73 -10.74 4.01
C TYR A 58 17.94 -11.51 2.94
N SER A 59 16.71 -11.89 3.26
CA SER A 59 15.80 -12.56 2.33
C SER A 59 14.76 -11.62 1.74
N THR A 60 14.19 -12.05 0.62
CA THR A 60 13.07 -11.38 -0.06
C THR A 60 11.88 -12.31 -0.13
N LEU A 61 10.67 -11.76 -0.04
CA LEU A 61 9.43 -12.48 -0.21
C LEU A 61 8.47 -11.69 -1.11
N PRO A 62 7.51 -12.39 -1.74
CA PRO A 62 6.38 -11.71 -2.36
C PRO A 62 5.66 -10.88 -1.30
N ARG A 63 5.19 -9.70 -1.69
CA ARG A 63 4.47 -8.77 -0.85
C ARG A 63 3.31 -8.18 -1.62
N LYS A 64 2.24 -7.86 -0.91
CA LYS A 64 1.01 -7.29 -1.47
C LYS A 64 0.67 -5.98 -0.78
N ARG A 65 0.05 -5.08 -1.53
CA ARG A 65 -0.56 -3.85 -1.02
C ARG A 65 -1.92 -3.66 -1.67
N THR A 66 -2.79 -2.96 -0.98
CA THR A 66 -4.15 -2.69 -1.43
C THR A 66 -4.29 -1.20 -1.72
N CYS A 67 -4.92 -0.86 -2.84
CA CYS A 67 -5.30 0.51 -3.13
C CYS A 67 -6.42 0.92 -2.17
N THR A 68 -6.17 1.90 -1.30
CA THR A 68 -7.18 2.39 -0.36
C THR A 68 -8.10 3.42 -1.03
N THR A 69 -7.66 4.03 -2.13
CA THR A 69 -8.46 4.94 -2.96
C THR A 69 -9.15 4.14 -4.08
N LEU A 70 -10.18 3.38 -3.72
CA LEU A 70 -10.76 2.37 -4.60
C LEU A 70 -11.50 2.91 -5.83
N CYS A 71 -12.06 4.14 -5.80
CA CYS A 71 -12.85 4.71 -6.91
C CYS A 71 -12.87 6.26 -6.87
N GLY A 72 -12.68 6.92 -8.02
CA GLY A 72 -12.74 8.37 -8.20
C GLY A 72 -11.78 8.89 -9.29
N ASN A 73 -11.40 10.17 -9.24
CA ASN A 73 -10.41 10.79 -10.16
C ASN A 73 -8.95 10.42 -9.82
N CYS A 74 -8.74 9.42 -8.96
CA CYS A 74 -7.49 9.20 -8.21
C CYS A 74 -7.08 7.72 -8.16
N PRO A 75 -7.04 7.02 -9.31
CA PRO A 75 -6.73 5.59 -9.32
C PRO A 75 -5.30 5.34 -8.84
N CYS A 76 -5.12 4.27 -8.06
CA CYS A 76 -3.77 3.85 -7.71
C CYS A 76 -3.03 3.36 -8.95
N LYS A 77 -1.83 3.90 -9.18
CA LYS A 77 -0.96 3.45 -10.25
C LYS A 77 0.03 2.40 -9.73
N CYS A 78 0.45 1.51 -10.64
CA CYS A 78 1.39 0.40 -10.43
C CYS A 78 0.80 -0.88 -9.82
N VAL A 79 1.63 -1.91 -9.71
CA VAL A 79 1.26 -3.24 -9.24
C VAL A 79 0.86 -3.28 -7.76
N SER A 80 -0.10 -4.15 -7.45
CA SER A 80 -0.52 -4.51 -6.09
C SER A 80 0.34 -5.64 -5.49
N GLU A 81 1.19 -6.27 -6.30
CA GLU A 81 2.08 -7.37 -5.89
C GLU A 81 3.51 -7.10 -6.36
N ASP A 82 4.48 -7.38 -5.51
CA ASP A 82 5.91 -7.17 -5.76
C ASP A 82 6.75 -8.15 -4.93
N VAL A 83 8.08 -8.20 -5.13
CA VAL A 83 9.00 -8.95 -4.28
C VAL A 83 9.90 -7.99 -3.53
N GLY A 84 9.82 -7.98 -2.20
CA GLY A 84 10.57 -7.05 -1.34
C GLY A 84 11.30 -7.75 -0.19
N PRO A 85 12.13 -7.00 0.56
CA PRO A 85 12.86 -7.53 1.70
C PRO A 85 11.90 -7.98 2.82
N CYS A 86 12.31 -9.01 3.57
CA CYS A 86 11.62 -9.46 4.78
C CYS A 86 12.62 -9.64 5.93
N GLY A 87 12.12 -9.73 7.17
CA GLY A 87 13.00 -9.81 8.35
C GLY A 87 13.73 -8.49 8.58
N LEU A 88 12.99 -7.39 8.65
CA LEU A 88 13.54 -6.03 8.74
C LEU A 88 14.10 -5.67 10.13
N ALA A 89 13.98 -6.56 11.10
CA ALA A 89 14.57 -6.34 12.42
C ALA A 89 16.09 -6.17 12.30
N LEU A 90 16.67 -5.33 13.14
CA LEU A 90 18.12 -5.16 13.17
C LEU A 90 18.78 -6.44 13.69
N CYS A 91 19.76 -6.98 12.96
CA CYS A 91 20.55 -8.08 13.49
C CYS A 91 21.43 -7.62 14.64
N SER A 92 21.53 -8.46 15.67
CA SER A 92 22.46 -8.28 16.78
C SER A 92 23.90 -8.52 16.33
N PHE A 93 24.83 -7.85 17.01
CA PHE A 93 26.27 -8.14 16.91
C PHE A 93 26.53 -9.65 17.20
N PRO A 94 27.48 -10.32 16.51
CA PRO A 94 28.51 -9.79 15.60
C PRO A 94 28.09 -9.67 14.13
N ASN A 95 26.86 -10.04 13.79
CA ASN A 95 26.38 -9.94 12.43
C ASN A 95 26.21 -8.48 12.01
N LYS A 96 26.35 -8.21 10.70
CA LYS A 96 26.00 -6.88 10.17
C LYS A 96 24.52 -6.62 10.46
N THR A 97 24.23 -5.41 10.94
CA THR A 97 22.88 -5.03 11.38
C THR A 97 21.84 -5.18 10.28
N CYS A 98 22.22 -4.89 9.04
CA CYS A 98 21.37 -5.00 7.86
C CYS A 98 22.21 -5.32 6.60
N LYS A 99 21.58 -5.99 5.63
CA LYS A 99 22.13 -6.28 4.31
C LYS A 99 22.26 -4.99 3.52
N ALA A 100 23.41 -4.76 2.89
CA ALA A 100 23.56 -3.62 1.98
C ALA A 100 22.55 -3.75 0.81
N PRO A 101 21.90 -2.65 0.38
CA PRO A 101 22.19 -1.25 0.70
C PRO A 101 21.39 -0.67 1.89
N TYR A 102 20.67 -1.48 2.65
CA TYR A 102 19.88 -0.98 3.78
C TYR A 102 20.78 -0.45 4.88
N VAL A 103 20.35 0.65 5.52
CA VAL A 103 21.04 1.30 6.64
C VAL A 103 20.09 1.46 7.81
N LYS A 104 20.63 1.38 9.03
CA LYS A 104 19.87 1.66 10.26
C LYS A 104 19.69 3.17 10.43
N SER A 105 18.48 3.60 10.77
CA SER A 105 18.15 5.00 11.07
C SER A 105 17.34 5.04 12.37
N ILE A 106 17.62 6.03 13.22
CA ILE A 106 16.88 6.27 14.46
C ILE A 106 16.09 7.56 14.27
N ASN A 107 14.75 7.47 14.26
CA ASN A 107 13.88 8.65 14.31
C ASN A 107 13.87 9.19 15.74
N GLY A 108 14.91 9.95 16.11
CA GLY A 108 14.98 10.61 17.40
C GLY A 108 14.00 11.78 17.45
N THR A 109 12.84 11.60 18.08
CA THR A 109 12.09 12.73 18.65
C THR A 109 12.84 13.17 19.91
N THR A 110 13.41 14.38 19.88
CA THR A 110 14.02 15.02 21.05
C THR A 110 12.95 15.72 21.88
#